data_AF-A0A259Q1S4-F1
#
_entry.id   AF-A0A259Q1S4-F1
#
_cell.length_a   1.000
_cell.length_b   1.000
_cell.length_c   1.000
_cell.angle_alpha   90.00
_cell.angle_beta   90.00
_cell.angle_gamma   90.00
#
_symmetry.space_group_name_H-M   'P 1'
#
loop_
_entity.id
_entity.type
_entity.pdbx_description
1 polymer ?
#
loop_
_entity_poly.entity_id
_entity_poly.type
_entity_poly.pdbx_seq_one_letter_code
_entity_poly.pdbx_strand_id
1 'polypeptide(L)'
;MLEQLIKDYLVTQAKIDPAKFDQADLKVADLGLDSLTLVEMLFEIEDRFGFQIADPMKFQNMRFTEMVASIESEVRANNEGKLPQIDALGSPTQAP
;
A
#
# COMPACT_ATOMS: atom_id res chain seq x y z
N MET A 1 -9.83 -4.50 1.07
CA MET A 1 -9.89 -3.13 1.64
C MET A 1 -8.58 -2.40 1.44
N LEU A 2 -7.42 -2.96 1.84
CA LEU A 2 -6.11 -2.35 1.60
C LEU A 2 -5.73 -2.30 0.11
N GLU A 3 -5.90 -3.41 -0.63
CA GLU A 3 -5.59 -3.45 -2.07
C GLU A 3 -6.29 -2.34 -2.85
N GLN A 4 -7.57 -2.10 -2.57
CA GLN A 4 -8.37 -1.07 -3.24
C GLN A 4 -7.88 0.34 -2.90
N LEU A 5 -7.48 0.60 -1.65
CA LEU A 5 -6.88 1.87 -1.26
C LEU A 5 -5.59 2.14 -2.02
N ILE A 6 -4.72 1.13 -2.11
CA ILE A 6 -3.46 1.22 -2.86
C ILE A 6 -3.75 1.46 -4.35
N LYS A 7 -4.67 0.69 -4.94
CA LYS A 7 -5.08 0.88 -6.34
C LYS A 7 -5.65 2.27 -6.57
N ASP A 8 -6.53 2.76 -5.71
CA ASP A 8 -7.12 4.10 -5.81
C ASP A 8 -6.06 5.19 -5.72
N TYR A 9 -5.13 5.09 -4.78
CA TYR A 9 -3.99 6.01 -4.68
C TYR A 9 -3.15 5.99 -5.97
N LEU A 10 -2.83 4.81 -6.50
CA LEU A 10 -2.03 4.67 -7.71
C LEU A 10 -2.74 5.23 -8.95
N VAL A 11 -4.05 5.05 -9.06
CA VAL A 11 -4.85 5.58 -10.18
C VAL A 11 -5.01 7.10 -10.07
N THR A 12 -5.22 7.63 -8.86
CA THR A 12 -5.50 9.06 -8.65
C THR A 12 -4.23 9.91 -8.56
N GLN A 13 -3.23 9.48 -7.79
CA GLN A 13 -1.97 10.22 -7.56
C GLN A 13 -0.95 9.90 -8.65
N ALA A 14 -0.68 8.61 -8.88
CA ALA A 14 0.34 8.17 -9.84
C ALA A 14 -0.18 8.04 -11.29
N LYS A 15 -1.47 8.32 -11.53
CA LYS A 15 -2.12 8.25 -12.86
C LYS A 15 -1.89 6.92 -13.57
N ILE A 16 -1.86 5.84 -12.80
CA ILE A 16 -1.71 4.48 -13.31
C ILE A 16 -3.02 4.02 -13.94
N ASP A 17 -2.93 3.41 -15.13
CA ASP A 17 -4.07 2.76 -15.76
C ASP A 17 -4.58 1.59 -14.91
N PRO A 18 -5.86 1.59 -14.49
CA PRO A 18 -6.41 0.52 -13.65
C PRO A 18 -6.40 -0.84 -14.36
N ALA A 19 -6.40 -0.85 -15.70
CA ALA A 19 -6.27 -2.06 -16.51
C ALA A 19 -4.95 -2.81 -16.27
N LYS A 20 -3.87 -2.13 -15.84
CA LYS A 20 -2.60 -2.79 -15.49
C LYS A 20 -2.78 -3.79 -14.34
N PHE A 21 -3.65 -3.49 -13.37
CA PHE A 21 -3.90 -4.34 -12.22
C PHE A 21 -4.64 -5.65 -12.54
N ASP A 22 -5.14 -5.82 -13.75
CA ASP A 22 -5.72 -7.09 -14.22
C ASP A 22 -4.61 -8.15 -14.48
N GLN A 23 -3.37 -7.70 -14.69
CA GLN A 23 -2.24 -8.59 -14.90
C GLN A 23 -1.78 -9.21 -13.57
N ALA A 24 -1.95 -10.52 -13.40
CA ALA A 24 -1.52 -11.27 -12.21
C ALA A 24 0.01 -11.16 -11.96
N ASP A 25 0.79 -11.04 -13.02
CA ASP A 25 2.25 -10.92 -13.00
C ASP A 25 2.75 -9.46 -12.99
N LEU A 26 1.85 -8.47 -12.81
CA LEU A 26 2.22 -7.07 -12.74
C LEU A 26 3.23 -6.84 -11.61
N LYS A 27 4.41 -6.32 -11.95
CA LYS A 27 5.38 -5.87 -10.97
C LYS A 27 5.15 -4.42 -10.61
N VAL A 28 5.57 -4.05 -9.41
CA VAL A 28 5.53 -2.65 -8.96
C VAL A 28 6.41 -1.77 -9.85
N ALA A 29 7.54 -2.28 -10.35
CA ALA A 29 8.36 -1.58 -11.34
C ALA A 29 7.64 -1.34 -12.68
N ASP A 30 6.79 -2.26 -13.14
CA ASP A 30 6.03 -2.14 -14.41
C ASP A 30 4.90 -1.09 -14.34
N LEU A 31 4.52 -0.70 -13.11
CA LEU A 31 3.65 0.45 -12.91
C LEU A 31 4.32 1.74 -13.36
N GLY A 32 5.66 1.80 -13.37
CA GLY A 32 6.39 3.04 -13.59
C GLY A 32 6.39 3.92 -12.34
N LEU A 33 6.33 3.29 -11.16
CA LEU A 33 6.46 4.01 -9.90
C LEU A 33 7.91 4.43 -9.69
N ASP A 34 8.11 5.75 -9.62
CA ASP A 34 9.35 6.31 -9.13
C ASP A 34 9.61 5.88 -7.69
N SER A 35 10.88 5.74 -7.32
CA SER A 35 11.28 5.39 -5.96
C SER A 35 10.71 6.36 -4.92
N LEU A 36 10.59 7.65 -5.27
CA LEU A 36 9.96 8.66 -4.42
C LEU A 36 8.46 8.40 -4.25
N THR A 37 7.72 8.22 -5.34
CA THR A 37 6.26 7.99 -5.29
C THR A 37 5.92 6.71 -4.54
N LEU A 38 6.72 5.65 -4.70
CA LEU A 38 6.57 4.43 -3.92
C LEU A 38 6.76 4.70 -2.43
N VAL A 39 7.82 5.40 -2.05
CA VAL A 39 8.09 5.73 -0.64
C VAL A 39 6.98 6.60 -0.07
N GLU A 40 6.50 7.63 -0.78
CA GLU A 40 5.40 8.49 -0.32
C GLU A 40 4.11 7.71 -0.10
N MET A 41 3.74 6.83 -1.04
CA MET A 41 2.58 5.95 -0.91
C MET A 41 2.73 5.06 0.33
N LEU A 42 3.89 4.42 0.50
CA LEU A 42 4.14 3.53 1.62
C LEU A 42 4.09 4.29 2.95
N PHE A 43 4.66 5.50 3.01
CA PHE A 43 4.64 6.34 4.20
C PHE A 43 3.22 6.74 4.61
N GLU A 44 2.37 7.07 3.64
CA GLU A 44 0.96 7.36 3.91
C GLU A 44 0.22 6.13 4.44
N ILE A 45 0.54 4.93 3.94
CA ILE A 45 -0.05 3.68 4.44
C ILE A 45 0.53 3.38 5.84
N GLU A 46 1.82 3.49 6.06
CA GLU A 46 2.49 3.32 7.36
C GLU A 46 1.87 4.20 8.44
N ASP A 47 1.69 5.50 8.16
CA ASP A 47 1.06 6.47 9.06
C ASP A 47 -0.40 6.12 9.37
N ARG A 48 -1.18 5.80 8.34
CA ARG A 48 -2.61 5.45 8.48
C ARG A 48 -2.84 4.18 9.28
N PHE A 49 -1.99 3.18 9.09
CA PHE A 49 -2.16 1.84 9.66
C PHE A 49 -1.28 1.60 10.90
N GLY A 50 -0.39 2.53 11.25
CA GLY A 50 0.46 2.47 12.44
C GLY A 50 1.52 1.36 12.38
N PHE A 51 2.12 1.10 11.22
CA PHE A 51 3.18 0.10 11.06
C PHE A 51 4.38 0.71 10.32
N GLN A 52 5.50 -0.01 10.29
CA GLN A 52 6.71 0.45 9.64
C GLN A 52 7.28 -0.62 8.71
N ILE A 53 7.63 -0.21 7.50
CA ILE A 53 8.21 -1.04 6.45
C ILE A 53 9.72 -0.86 6.50
N ALA A 54 10.42 -1.94 6.84
CA ALA A 54 11.88 -1.90 6.95
C ALA A 54 12.59 -1.64 5.61
N ASP A 55 12.05 -2.14 4.50
CA ASP A 55 12.65 -1.98 3.18
C ASP A 55 11.56 -1.75 2.13
N PRO A 56 11.26 -0.50 1.77
CA PRO A 56 10.24 -0.16 0.76
C PRO A 56 10.71 -0.50 -0.66
N MET A 57 12.02 -0.44 -0.92
CA MET A 57 12.60 -0.71 -2.25
C MET A 57 12.47 -2.18 -2.65
N LYS A 58 12.40 -3.11 -1.68
CA LYS A 58 12.12 -4.53 -1.97
C LYS A 58 10.85 -4.72 -2.81
N PHE A 59 9.85 -3.87 -2.61
CA PHE A 59 8.58 -4.00 -3.30
C PHE A 59 8.66 -3.65 -4.79
N GLN A 60 9.60 -2.80 -5.22
CA GLN A 60 9.77 -2.47 -6.65
C GLN A 60 9.98 -3.72 -7.50
N ASN A 61 10.72 -4.69 -6.97
CA ASN A 61 11.05 -5.94 -7.67
C ASN A 61 9.99 -7.04 -7.46
N MET A 62 9.03 -6.84 -6.57
CA MET A 62 7.97 -7.80 -6.27
C MET A 62 6.75 -7.58 -7.17
N ARG A 63 5.91 -8.61 -7.25
CA ARG A 63 4.57 -8.46 -7.84
C ARG A 63 3.74 -7.52 -6.99
N PHE A 64 2.90 -6.72 -7.64
CA PHE A 64 1.96 -5.83 -6.98
C PHE A 64 1.10 -6.58 -5.95
N THR A 65 0.58 -7.75 -6.34
CA THR A 65 -0.21 -8.63 -5.47
C THR A 65 0.57 -9.11 -4.24
N GLU A 66 1.86 -9.39 -4.38
CA GLU A 66 2.70 -9.81 -3.25
C GLU A 66 3.08 -8.66 -2.33
N MET A 67 3.31 -7.46 -2.88
CA MET A 67 3.47 -6.25 -2.08
C MET A 67 2.22 -6.03 -1.22
N VAL A 68 1.04 -6.05 -1.82
CA VAL A 68 -0.22 -5.86 -1.09
C VAL A 68 -0.41 -6.93 -0.02
N ALA A 69 -0.17 -8.20 -0.34
CA ALA A 69 -0.28 -9.29 0.63
C ALA A 69 0.72 -9.17 1.79
N SER A 70 1.95 -8.70 1.49
CA SER A 70 2.97 -8.44 2.50
C SER A 70 2.54 -7.32 3.44
N ILE A 71 2.10 -6.18 2.89
CA ILE A 71 1.61 -5.05 3.69
C ILE A 71 0.39 -5.46 4.51
N GLU A 72 -0.56 -6.19 3.92
CA GLU A 72 -1.75 -6.65 4.64
C GLU A 72 -1.38 -7.57 5.82
N SER A 73 -0.38 -8.44 5.63
CA SER A 73 0.12 -9.33 6.67
C SER A 73 0.77 -8.54 7.81
N GLU A 74 1.62 -7.57 7.49
CA GLU A 74 2.28 -6.70 8.47
C GLU A 74 1.26 -5.86 9.26
N VAL A 75 0.29 -5.26 8.56
CA VAL A 75 -0.78 -4.48 9.19
C VAL A 75 -1.57 -5.35 10.16
N ARG A 76 -2.00 -6.55 9.74
CA ARG A 76 -2.71 -7.48 10.61
C ARG A 76 -1.84 -7.92 11.78
N ALA A 77 -0.56 -8.18 11.58
CA ALA A 77 0.35 -8.58 12.66
C ALA A 77 0.50 -7.46 13.71
N ASN A 78 0.53 -6.19 13.29
CA ASN A 78 0.65 -5.04 14.19
C ASN A 78 -0.68 -4.63 14.86
N ASN A 79 -1.82 -4.89 14.24
CA ASN A 79 -3.15 -4.46 14.70
C ASN A 79 -3.99 -5.59 15.33
N GLU A 80 -3.36 -6.50 16.09
CA GLU A 80 -4.03 -7.63 16.77
C GLU A 80 -4.86 -8.54 15.82
N GLY A 81 -4.45 -8.66 14.56
CA GLY A 81 -5.11 -9.45 13.52
C GLY A 81 -6.25 -8.72 12.79
N LYS A 82 -6.50 -7.43 13.07
CA LYS A 82 -7.55 -6.63 12.43
C LYS A 82 -6.94 -5.65 11.43
N LEU A 83 -7.61 -5.49 10.29
CA LEU A 83 -7.36 -4.32 9.45
C LEU A 83 -8.05 -3.13 10.11
N PRO A 84 -7.33 -2.06 10.52
CA PRO A 84 -7.98 -0.88 11.05
C PRO A 84 -8.94 -0.33 9.99
N GLN A 85 -10.15 0.03 10.42
CA GLN A 85 -11.07 0.76 9.56
C GLN A 85 -10.49 2.16 9.37
N ILE A 86 -9.89 2.39 8.21
CA ILE A 86 -9.55 3.74 7.78
C ILE A 86 -10.85 4.39 7.33
N ASP A 87 -11.53 5.09 8.24
CA ASP A 87 -12.61 5.99 7.85
C ASP A 87 -12.06 7.01 6.85
N ALA A 88 -12.90 7.43 5.89
CA ALA A 88 -12.55 8.31 4.78
C ALA A 88 -11.99 9.71 5.16
N LEU A 89 -11.73 9.95 6.46
CA LEU A 89 -11.22 11.19 7.05
C LEU A 89 -9.77 11.08 7.57
N GLY A 90 -9.04 9.99 7.29
CA GLY A 90 -7.58 9.97 7.33
C GLY A 90 -6.91 10.25 8.68
N SER A 91 -7.60 10.03 9.81
CA SER A 91 -7.01 10.20 11.14
C SER A 91 -6.94 8.84 11.85
N PRO A 92 -5.74 8.32 12.18
CA PRO A 92 -5.65 7.23 13.14
C PRO A 92 -6.17 7.76 14.48
N THR A 93 -7.26 7.19 14.99
CA THR A 93 -7.72 7.48 16.35
C THR A 93 -6.67 6.92 17.31
N GLN A 94 -5.69 7.74 17.70
CA GLN A 94 -4.87 7.45 18.86
C GLN A 94 -5.80 7.47 20.08
N ALA A 95 -6.00 6.29 20.69
CA ALA A 95 -6.64 6.19 21.99
C ALA A 95 -5.78 6.92 23.05
N PRO A 96 -6.39 7.59 24.05
CA PRO A 96 -5.70 8.38 25.06
C PRO A 96 -4.83 7.55 26.01
#